data_AF-A0A4P6DAR9-F1
#
_entry.id   AF-A0A4P6DAR9-F1
#
_cell.length_a   1.000
_cell.length_b   1.000
_cell.length_c   1.000
_cell.angle_alpha   90.00
_cell.angle_beta   90.00
_cell.angle_gamma   90.00
#
_symmetry.space_group_name_H-M   'P 1'
#
loop_
_entity.id
_entity.type
_entity.pdbx_description
1 polymer ?
#
loop_
_entity_poly.entity_id
_entity_poly.type
_entity_poly.pdbx_seq_one_letter_code
_entity_poly.pdbx_strand_id
1 'polypeptide(L)'
;CNKYLKLDERNFHCWDYRRAVVSLLGLQPAEELQYTLTKIEENFSNYSSWHYRSKLLPLIYPDPAGVRPVEEKSHLYELELVENAAFTDPNDQSAWFYLRWLLGRLQPPLKAVVLSGTNGGRLCAAFNRSVKFCDQDIKEEGVNASVDCIPQAKWMSLCYTHDAGNHSSKAWFVELPANVGDIMKVSFIFKDGHKEEVTLQKNNGYCWSSEPVFDSPFSPNLRTVLKQQLSSCDQLLELEPESKWTLLTSTVLMQALDKYSYKDSILRRLELLKKCDKLRANYYDDLRSKFLIECLLQKWDFSDKISLANLDLTTVCRSQYLIGAISVDLSNNRLSRSLLDLYMLSRCQVLNLDKNNLESLKGLPRLPALKTLTLHGNKLSSVEAIVPYLSKHKGLERLVVSNNPIATHGFGDLAMALPGVSIICDSQSNQL
;
A
#
# COMPACT_ATOMS: atom_id res chain seq x y z
N CYS A 1 25.61 -25.67 19.16
CA CYS A 1 25.06 -24.30 18.99
C CYS A 1 25.68 -23.29 19.96
N ASN A 2 25.47 -23.43 21.29
CA ASN A 2 25.92 -22.43 22.28
C ASN A 2 27.38 -21.98 22.14
N LYS A 3 28.32 -22.91 21.93
CA LYS A 3 29.75 -22.57 21.74
C LYS A 3 29.97 -21.67 20.53
N TYR A 4 29.34 -21.96 19.39
CA TYR A 4 29.52 -21.18 18.16
C TYR A 4 28.86 -19.80 18.27
N LEU A 5 27.69 -19.70 18.88
CA LEU A 5 27.02 -18.41 19.13
C LEU A 5 27.70 -17.55 20.21
N LYS A 6 28.65 -18.09 20.97
CA LYS A 6 29.55 -17.30 21.82
C LYS A 6 30.75 -16.75 21.05
N LEU A 7 31.17 -17.42 19.98
CA LEU A 7 32.28 -16.98 19.13
C LEU A 7 31.82 -15.97 18.07
N ASP A 8 30.66 -16.22 17.49
CA ASP A 8 29.99 -15.32 16.56
C ASP A 8 28.48 -15.41 16.80
N GLU A 9 27.99 -14.43 17.54
CA GLU A 9 26.60 -14.37 17.98
C GLU A 9 25.61 -14.01 16.86
N ARG A 10 26.12 -13.53 15.71
CA ARG A 10 25.34 -13.16 14.52
C ARG A 10 25.43 -14.24 13.43
N ASN A 11 26.07 -15.36 13.71
CA ASN A 11 26.18 -16.48 12.79
C ASN A 11 24.80 -17.09 12.50
N PHE A 12 24.17 -16.64 11.41
CA PHE A 12 22.83 -17.08 11.03
C PHE A 12 22.78 -18.58 10.72
N HIS A 13 23.85 -19.19 10.18
CA HIS A 13 23.91 -20.64 9.99
C HIS A 13 23.81 -21.41 11.31
N CYS A 14 24.47 -20.91 12.36
CA CYS A 14 24.38 -21.54 13.68
C CYS A 14 23.00 -21.31 14.33
N TRP A 15 22.37 -20.16 14.12
CA TRP A 15 20.98 -19.93 14.53
C TRP A 15 20.02 -20.86 13.80
N ASP A 16 20.18 -21.06 12.50
CA ASP A 16 19.36 -21.96 11.69
C ASP A 16 19.53 -23.41 12.14
N TYR A 17 20.78 -23.84 12.34
CA TYR A 17 21.09 -25.16 12.87
C TYR A 17 20.49 -25.36 14.27
N ARG A 18 20.53 -24.33 15.14
CA ARG A 18 19.86 -24.37 16.45
C ARG A 18 18.36 -24.62 16.29
N ARG A 19 17.66 -23.88 15.41
CA ARG A 19 16.22 -24.07 15.19
C ARG A 19 15.89 -25.49 14.73
N ALA A 20 16.70 -26.06 13.84
CA ALA A 20 16.54 -27.45 13.40
C ALA A 20 16.73 -28.44 14.57
N VAL A 21 17.77 -28.28 15.38
CA VAL A 21 18.03 -29.15 16.53
C VAL A 21 16.93 -29.04 17.59
N VAL A 22 16.51 -27.82 17.95
CA VAL A 22 15.39 -27.54 18.88
C VAL A 22 14.13 -28.26 18.41
N SER A 23 13.80 -28.15 17.12
CA SER A 23 12.63 -28.82 16.54
C SER A 23 12.74 -30.35 16.61
N LEU A 24 13.91 -30.92 16.36
CA LEU A 24 14.13 -32.38 16.42
C LEU A 24 14.06 -32.91 17.86
N LEU A 25 14.50 -32.12 18.83
CA LEU A 25 14.48 -32.47 20.25
C LEU A 25 13.12 -32.22 20.93
N GLY A 26 12.18 -31.56 20.24
CA GLY A 26 10.87 -31.23 20.81
C GLY A 26 10.93 -30.25 21.98
N LEU A 27 11.96 -29.39 22.01
CA LEU A 27 12.09 -28.37 23.06
C LEU A 27 10.96 -27.34 22.96
N GLN A 28 10.50 -26.84 24.12
CA GLN A 28 9.38 -25.92 24.14
C GLN A 28 9.80 -24.54 23.64
N PRO A 29 8.95 -23.85 22.83
CA PRO A 29 9.26 -22.50 22.36
C PRO A 29 9.58 -21.50 23.48
N ALA A 30 9.01 -21.69 24.68
CA ALA A 30 9.29 -20.85 25.85
C ALA A 30 10.75 -20.93 26.33
N GLU A 31 11.39 -22.10 26.24
CA GLU A 31 12.81 -22.26 26.59
C GLU A 31 13.71 -21.49 25.62
N GLU A 32 13.39 -21.54 24.32
CA GLU A 32 14.10 -20.76 23.31
C GLU A 32 13.82 -19.26 23.44
N LEU A 33 12.62 -18.87 23.85
CA LEU A 33 12.31 -17.47 24.13
C LEU A 33 13.20 -16.95 25.26
N GLN A 34 13.38 -17.72 26.33
CA GLN A 34 14.30 -17.37 27.41
C GLN A 34 15.75 -17.30 26.92
N TYR A 35 16.18 -18.23 26.06
CA TYR A 35 17.51 -18.20 25.46
C TYR A 35 17.77 -16.91 24.65
N THR A 36 16.77 -16.43 23.89
CA THR A 36 16.90 -15.15 23.17
C THR A 36 17.04 -13.97 24.13
N LEU A 37 16.36 -13.99 25.28
CA LEU A 37 16.49 -12.94 26.30
C LEU A 37 17.90 -12.91 26.86
N THR A 38 18.45 -14.08 27.25
CA THR A 38 19.85 -14.17 27.72
C THR A 38 20.83 -13.62 26.70
N LYS A 39 20.58 -13.87 25.40
CA LYS A 39 21.45 -13.33 24.33
C LYS A 39 21.33 -11.82 24.15
N ILE A 40 20.15 -11.25 24.35
CA ILE A 40 19.92 -9.81 24.32
C ILE A 40 20.56 -9.13 25.54
N GLU A 41 20.46 -9.74 26.72
CA GLU A 41 21.11 -9.25 27.94
C GLU A 41 22.65 -9.31 27.86
N GLU A 42 23.19 -10.35 27.20
CA GLU A 42 24.63 -10.44 26.89
C GLU A 42 25.06 -9.40 25.84
N ASN A 43 24.26 -9.19 24.79
CA ASN A 43 24.48 -8.17 23.77
C ASN A 43 23.17 -7.77 23.07
N PHE A 44 22.69 -6.57 23.36
CA PHE A 44 21.45 -6.05 22.78
C PHE A 44 21.57 -5.78 21.26
N SER A 45 22.78 -5.70 20.70
CA SER A 45 23.03 -5.58 19.24
C SER A 45 22.90 -6.89 18.47
N ASN A 46 22.49 -7.96 19.12
CA ASN A 46 22.27 -9.25 18.50
C ASN A 46 20.94 -9.30 17.72
N TYR A 47 20.97 -8.84 16.45
CA TYR A 47 19.82 -8.89 15.55
C TYR A 47 19.20 -10.29 15.42
N SER A 48 20.01 -11.34 15.41
CA SER A 48 19.52 -12.72 15.27
C SER A 48 18.65 -13.15 16.45
N SER A 49 18.96 -12.67 17.65
CA SER A 49 18.18 -12.94 18.87
C SER A 49 16.83 -12.23 18.82
N TRP A 50 16.81 -10.93 18.50
CA TRP A 50 15.57 -10.18 18.29
C TRP A 50 14.70 -10.79 17.19
N HIS A 51 15.30 -11.16 16.06
CA HIS A 51 14.59 -11.81 14.97
C HIS A 51 13.96 -13.12 15.41
N TYR A 52 14.70 -13.98 16.11
CA TYR A 52 14.17 -15.25 16.55
C TYR A 52 13.08 -15.06 17.61
N ARG A 53 13.24 -14.09 18.51
CA ARG A 53 12.23 -13.68 19.49
C ARG A 53 10.92 -13.26 18.80
N SER A 54 11.00 -12.50 17.71
CA SER A 54 9.85 -12.08 16.89
C SER A 54 9.11 -13.25 16.21
N LYS A 55 9.75 -14.43 16.08
CA LYS A 55 9.13 -15.65 15.54
C LYS A 55 8.55 -16.54 16.63
N LEU A 56 9.15 -16.54 17.82
CA LEU A 56 8.72 -17.35 18.96
C LEU A 56 7.50 -16.74 19.65
N LEU A 57 7.49 -15.42 19.86
CA LEU A 57 6.43 -14.77 20.63
C LEU A 57 5.01 -15.01 20.09
N PRO A 58 4.72 -14.90 18.77
CA PRO A 58 3.38 -15.17 18.28
C PRO A 58 2.92 -16.64 18.45
N LEU A 59 3.85 -17.57 18.61
CA LEU A 59 3.55 -18.99 18.86
C LEU A 59 3.16 -19.24 20.32
N ILE A 60 3.76 -18.49 21.25
CA ILE A 60 3.59 -18.64 22.70
C ILE A 60 2.45 -17.77 23.21
N TYR A 61 2.36 -16.54 22.68
CA TYR A 61 1.51 -15.46 23.14
C TYR A 61 0.74 -14.83 21.96
N PRO A 62 -0.09 -15.61 21.24
CA PRO A 62 -0.83 -15.11 20.08
C PRO A 62 -1.80 -13.99 20.49
N ASP A 63 -1.89 -12.94 19.67
CA ASP A 63 -2.90 -11.91 19.87
C ASP A 63 -4.31 -12.50 19.65
N PRO A 64 -5.23 -12.44 20.62
CA PRO A 64 -6.55 -13.04 20.49
C PRO A 64 -7.38 -12.49 19.32
N ALA A 65 -7.13 -11.23 18.93
CA ALA A 65 -7.80 -10.59 17.80
C ALA A 65 -7.08 -10.83 16.46
N GLY A 66 -5.86 -11.39 16.47
CA GLY A 66 -5.04 -11.57 15.27
C GLY A 66 -4.60 -10.26 14.59
N VAL A 67 -4.58 -9.15 15.34
CA VAL A 67 -4.28 -7.82 14.79
C VAL A 67 -2.90 -7.32 15.19
N ARG A 68 -2.49 -7.57 16.43
CA ARG A 68 -1.17 -7.16 16.96
C ARG A 68 -0.17 -8.32 16.86
N PRO A 69 1.14 -8.06 16.90
CA PRO A 69 2.14 -9.13 16.83
C PRO A 69 2.00 -10.18 17.94
N VAL A 70 1.58 -9.76 19.14
CA VAL A 70 1.48 -10.59 20.35
C VAL A 70 0.33 -10.09 21.24
N GLU A 71 -0.10 -10.92 22.20
CA GLU A 71 -1.08 -10.51 23.22
C GLU A 71 -0.58 -9.34 24.09
N GLU A 72 -1.53 -8.61 24.69
CA GLU A 72 -1.27 -7.29 25.27
C GLU A 72 -0.21 -7.26 26.39
N LYS A 73 -0.27 -8.22 27.31
CA LYS A 73 0.66 -8.27 28.43
C LYS A 73 2.10 -8.46 27.95
N SER A 74 2.30 -9.42 27.04
CA SER A 74 3.59 -9.66 26.40
C SER A 74 4.02 -8.47 25.54
N HIS A 75 3.09 -7.79 24.87
CA HIS A 75 3.39 -6.59 24.08
C HIS A 75 3.96 -5.46 24.95
N LEU A 76 3.34 -5.18 26.10
CA LEU A 76 3.81 -4.15 27.04
C LEU A 76 5.23 -4.44 27.53
N TYR A 77 5.49 -5.71 27.91
CA TYR A 77 6.81 -6.14 28.35
C TYR A 77 7.88 -6.00 27.26
N GLU A 78 7.57 -6.41 26.03
CA GLU A 78 8.52 -6.33 24.91
C GLU A 78 8.80 -4.88 24.47
N LEU A 79 7.82 -3.97 24.59
CA LEU A 79 8.02 -2.54 24.34
C LEU A 79 9.00 -1.92 25.33
N GLU A 80 8.88 -2.26 26.62
CA GLU A 80 9.81 -1.81 27.66
C GLU A 80 11.22 -2.41 27.45
N LEU A 81 11.29 -3.70 27.15
CA LEU A 81 12.56 -4.40 26.89
C LEU A 81 13.33 -3.76 25.72
N VAL A 82 12.66 -3.50 24.59
CA VAL A 82 13.32 -2.93 23.41
C VAL A 82 13.66 -1.45 23.59
N GLU A 83 12.89 -0.71 24.38
CA GLU A 83 13.20 0.69 24.71
C GLU A 83 14.55 0.78 25.41
N ASN A 84 14.78 -0.03 26.45
CA ASN A 84 16.06 -0.04 27.15
C ASN A 84 17.24 -0.30 26.20
N ALA A 85 17.09 -1.21 25.24
CA ALA A 85 18.12 -1.48 24.24
C ALA A 85 18.33 -0.30 23.27
N ALA A 86 17.24 0.20 22.67
CA ALA A 86 17.29 1.24 21.64
C ALA A 86 17.82 2.59 22.14
N PHE A 87 17.56 2.92 23.41
CA PHE A 87 18.01 4.18 24.01
C PHE A 87 19.37 4.06 24.71
N THR A 88 19.89 2.84 24.94
CA THR A 88 21.27 2.63 25.43
C THR A 88 22.30 2.85 24.33
N ASP A 89 22.03 2.36 23.12
CA ASP A 89 22.82 2.66 21.92
C ASP A 89 21.90 3.01 20.75
N PRO A 90 21.61 4.30 20.54
CA PRO A 90 20.76 4.77 19.44
C PRO A 90 21.26 4.39 18.04
N ASN A 91 22.55 4.05 17.88
CA ASN A 91 23.11 3.68 16.59
C ASN A 91 22.85 2.21 16.22
N ASP A 92 22.52 1.36 17.20
CA ASP A 92 22.18 -0.04 16.95
C ASP A 92 20.79 -0.17 16.32
N GLN A 93 20.80 -0.50 15.03
CA GLN A 93 19.57 -0.71 14.26
C GLN A 93 18.70 -1.88 14.75
N SER A 94 19.27 -2.85 15.47
CA SER A 94 18.60 -4.11 15.78
C SER A 94 17.38 -3.92 16.65
N ALA A 95 17.53 -3.17 17.76
CA ALA A 95 16.44 -2.80 18.64
C ALA A 95 15.37 -1.98 17.90
N TRP A 96 15.77 -1.01 17.07
CA TRP A 96 14.83 -0.21 16.29
C TRP A 96 13.99 -1.02 15.29
N PHE A 97 14.59 -2.00 14.61
CA PHE A 97 13.84 -2.90 13.73
C PHE A 97 12.86 -3.80 14.51
N TYR A 98 13.24 -4.24 15.70
CA TYR A 98 12.36 -5.03 16.57
C TYR A 98 11.20 -4.18 17.11
N LEU A 99 11.47 -2.96 17.57
CA LEU A 99 10.43 -2.00 17.96
C LEU A 99 9.47 -1.72 16.80
N ARG A 100 10.00 -1.53 15.59
CA ARG A 100 9.17 -1.36 14.39
C ARG A 100 8.26 -2.56 14.12
N TRP A 101 8.70 -3.78 14.44
CA TRP A 101 7.87 -4.98 14.36
C TRP A 101 6.75 -4.96 15.41
N LEU A 102 7.04 -4.57 16.67
CA LEU A 102 6.03 -4.42 17.73
C LEU A 102 4.96 -3.37 17.38
N LEU A 103 5.38 -2.24 16.78
CA LEU A 103 4.47 -1.20 16.29
C LEU A 103 3.68 -1.61 15.02
N GLY A 104 4.08 -2.72 14.39
CA GLY A 104 3.45 -3.24 13.19
C GLY A 104 2.08 -3.87 13.45
N ARG A 105 1.37 -4.14 12.35
CA ARG A 105 0.14 -4.94 12.36
C ARG A 105 0.47 -6.34 11.85
N LEU A 106 -0.11 -7.38 12.45
CA LEU A 106 -0.26 -8.64 11.73
C LEU A 106 -1.09 -8.38 10.47
N GLN A 107 -0.85 -9.17 9.42
CA GLN A 107 -1.56 -8.95 8.16
C GLN A 107 -3.09 -8.99 8.41
N PRO A 108 -3.84 -7.93 8.06
CA PRO A 108 -5.27 -7.91 8.31
C PRO A 108 -5.96 -9.06 7.56
N PRO A 109 -7.09 -9.57 8.08
CA PRO A 109 -7.91 -10.56 7.37
C PRO A 109 -8.16 -10.14 5.92
N LEU A 110 -8.13 -11.11 5.02
CA LEU A 110 -8.43 -10.86 3.60
C LEU A 110 -9.89 -10.43 3.49
N LYS A 111 -10.17 -9.33 2.79
CA LYS A 111 -11.53 -8.84 2.58
C LYS A 111 -11.68 -8.07 1.28
N ALA A 112 -12.91 -7.96 0.81
CA ALA A 112 -13.26 -6.99 -0.21
C ALA A 112 -13.16 -5.56 0.34
N VAL A 113 -12.68 -4.63 -0.49
CA VAL A 113 -12.55 -3.21 -0.11
C VAL A 113 -13.44 -2.29 -0.91
N VAL A 114 -13.60 -2.55 -2.20
CA VAL A 114 -14.49 -1.77 -3.07
C VAL A 114 -15.08 -2.70 -4.13
N LEU A 115 -16.39 -2.61 -4.33
CA LEU A 115 -17.09 -3.17 -5.47
C LEU A 115 -17.68 -2.03 -6.29
N SER A 116 -17.47 -2.02 -7.60
CA SER A 116 -18.06 -1.00 -8.46
C SER A 116 -18.38 -1.54 -9.85
N GLY A 117 -19.56 -1.22 -10.38
CA GLY A 117 -19.98 -1.68 -11.69
C GLY A 117 -21.09 -0.86 -12.34
N THR A 118 -21.30 -1.07 -13.63
CA THR A 118 -22.37 -0.44 -14.42
C THR A 118 -23.34 -1.51 -14.91
N ASN A 119 -24.62 -1.19 -14.98
CA ASN A 119 -25.61 -2.12 -15.55
C ASN A 119 -25.23 -2.48 -17.00
N GLY A 120 -25.26 -3.77 -17.34
CA GLY A 120 -24.83 -4.27 -18.65
C GLY A 120 -23.35 -4.08 -18.99
N GLY A 121 -22.51 -3.76 -18.00
CA GLY A 121 -21.06 -3.64 -18.16
C GLY A 121 -20.31 -4.57 -17.19
N ARG A 122 -19.20 -4.09 -16.62
CA ARG A 122 -18.39 -4.88 -15.68
C ARG A 122 -18.73 -4.55 -14.24
N LEU A 123 -18.83 -5.58 -13.40
CA LEU A 123 -18.67 -5.44 -11.96
C LEU A 123 -17.22 -5.72 -11.60
N CYS A 124 -16.54 -4.74 -11.03
CA CYS A 124 -15.18 -4.88 -10.53
C CYS A 124 -15.20 -5.07 -9.00
N ALA A 125 -14.35 -5.96 -8.50
CA ALA A 125 -14.11 -6.16 -7.08
C ALA A 125 -12.62 -5.97 -6.76
N ALA A 126 -12.34 -5.16 -5.75
CA ALA A 126 -11.01 -4.90 -5.23
C ALA A 126 -10.85 -5.48 -3.82
N PHE A 127 -9.67 -6.00 -3.52
CA PHE A 127 -9.32 -6.64 -2.24
C PHE A 127 -8.16 -5.90 -1.56
N ASN A 128 -8.07 -6.01 -0.23
CA ASN A 128 -6.98 -5.39 0.53
C ASN A 128 -5.61 -6.04 0.26
N ARG A 129 -5.59 -7.26 -0.27
CA ARG A 129 -4.41 -8.03 -0.69
C ARG A 129 -4.68 -8.73 -2.02
N SER A 130 -3.63 -9.23 -2.66
CA SER A 130 -3.79 -10.02 -3.88
C SER A 130 -4.49 -11.33 -3.54
N VAL A 131 -5.43 -11.75 -4.38
CA VAL A 131 -6.16 -13.01 -4.24
C VAL A 131 -6.10 -13.78 -5.54
N LYS A 132 -6.35 -15.10 -5.47
CA LYS A 132 -6.53 -15.96 -6.64
C LYS A 132 -7.98 -16.45 -6.66
N PHE A 133 -8.70 -16.26 -7.77
CA PHE A 133 -10.01 -16.88 -7.92
C PHE A 133 -9.84 -18.36 -8.28
N CYS A 134 -10.55 -19.23 -7.54
CA CYS A 134 -10.48 -20.68 -7.71
C CYS A 134 -11.89 -21.24 -7.88
N ASP A 135 -12.13 -21.97 -8.98
CA ASP A 135 -13.38 -22.67 -9.24
C ASP A 135 -13.47 -24.03 -8.50
N GLN A 136 -12.35 -24.48 -7.90
CA GLN A 136 -12.19 -25.74 -7.14
C GLN A 136 -11.63 -25.48 -5.72
N ASP A 137 -11.21 -26.53 -4.99
CA ASP A 137 -10.59 -26.47 -3.66
C ASP A 137 -9.74 -25.20 -3.47
N ILE A 138 -10.11 -24.38 -2.49
CA ILE A 138 -9.48 -23.08 -2.22
C ILE A 138 -8.05 -23.31 -1.69
N LYS A 139 -7.09 -23.49 -2.60
CA LYS A 139 -5.66 -23.50 -2.27
C LYS A 139 -5.17 -22.05 -2.13
N GLU A 140 -4.13 -21.86 -1.30
CA GLU A 140 -3.37 -20.61 -1.02
C GLU A 140 -3.98 -19.26 -1.48
N GLU A 141 -4.39 -18.42 -0.50
CA GLU A 141 -5.00 -17.08 -0.73
C GLU A 141 -6.17 -17.07 -1.75
N GLY A 142 -6.83 -18.22 -1.90
CA GLY A 142 -7.95 -18.39 -2.81
C GLY A 142 -9.25 -17.74 -2.31
N VAL A 143 -10.05 -17.29 -3.26
CA VAL A 143 -11.40 -16.76 -3.05
C VAL A 143 -12.36 -17.41 -4.04
N ASN A 144 -13.51 -17.87 -3.55
CA ASN A 144 -14.67 -18.17 -4.37
C ASN A 144 -15.67 -17.01 -4.23
N ALA A 145 -16.28 -16.58 -5.33
CA ALA A 145 -17.35 -15.60 -5.24
C ALA A 145 -18.54 -15.94 -6.13
N SER A 146 -19.72 -15.66 -5.63
CA SER A 146 -20.97 -15.75 -6.36
C SER A 146 -21.66 -14.40 -6.44
N VAL A 147 -22.33 -14.16 -7.56
CA VAL A 147 -23.18 -12.99 -7.78
C VAL A 147 -24.59 -13.53 -8.01
N ASP A 148 -25.57 -13.07 -7.25
CA ASP A 148 -26.95 -13.60 -7.28
C ASP A 148 -27.58 -13.61 -8.68
N CYS A 149 -27.30 -12.58 -9.49
CA CYS A 149 -27.77 -12.46 -10.86
C CYS A 149 -26.90 -13.21 -11.91
N ILE A 150 -25.83 -13.89 -11.49
CA ILE A 150 -24.94 -14.65 -12.39
C ILE A 150 -24.69 -16.05 -11.82
N PRO A 151 -25.41 -17.08 -12.31
CA PRO A 151 -25.31 -18.45 -11.78
C PRO A 151 -23.90 -19.06 -11.84
N GLN A 152 -23.04 -18.60 -12.76
CA GLN A 152 -21.64 -19.03 -12.91
C GLN A 152 -20.75 -17.81 -13.22
N ALA A 153 -20.50 -16.99 -12.20
CA ALA A 153 -19.68 -15.79 -12.33
C ALA A 153 -18.21 -16.15 -12.60
N LYS A 154 -17.75 -15.96 -13.85
CA LYS A 154 -16.34 -16.11 -14.21
C LYS A 154 -15.57 -14.81 -13.95
N TRP A 155 -14.83 -14.78 -12.85
CA TRP A 155 -14.00 -13.63 -12.49
C TRP A 155 -12.68 -13.62 -13.26
N MET A 156 -12.34 -12.47 -13.82
CA MET A 156 -11.10 -12.22 -14.58
C MET A 156 -10.26 -11.14 -13.91
N SER A 157 -8.94 -11.28 -13.95
CA SER A 157 -8.04 -10.28 -13.38
C SER A 157 -8.06 -9.00 -14.21
N LEU A 158 -8.08 -7.83 -13.56
CA LEU A 158 -7.92 -6.54 -14.25
C LEU A 158 -6.52 -6.36 -14.86
N CYS A 159 -5.48 -6.97 -14.28
CA CYS A 159 -4.12 -6.91 -14.81
C CYS A 159 -3.86 -7.92 -15.92
N TYR A 160 -4.49 -9.10 -15.84
CA TYR A 160 -4.22 -10.25 -16.70
C TYR A 160 -5.52 -10.72 -17.33
N THR A 161 -6.00 -9.97 -18.33
CA THR A 161 -7.29 -10.24 -18.99
C THR A 161 -7.27 -11.48 -19.88
N HIS A 162 -6.09 -12.06 -20.14
CA HIS A 162 -5.90 -13.18 -21.06
C HIS A 162 -5.65 -14.54 -20.37
N ASP A 163 -5.44 -14.56 -19.04
CA ASP A 163 -5.19 -15.80 -18.29
C ASP A 163 -6.02 -15.80 -17.00
N ALA A 164 -7.23 -16.36 -17.10
CA ALA A 164 -8.16 -16.46 -15.98
C ALA A 164 -7.69 -17.55 -15.01
N GLY A 165 -7.34 -17.16 -13.78
CA GLY A 165 -7.14 -18.11 -12.69
C GLY A 165 -5.71 -18.62 -12.48
N ASN A 166 -4.69 -18.13 -13.20
CA ASN A 166 -3.28 -18.49 -12.92
C ASN A 166 -2.50 -17.46 -12.11
N HIS A 167 -3.00 -16.23 -11.99
CA HIS A 167 -2.28 -15.14 -11.33
C HIS A 167 -3.05 -14.58 -10.13
N SER A 168 -2.31 -14.14 -9.11
CA SER A 168 -2.87 -13.38 -8.00
C SER A 168 -3.03 -11.91 -8.40
N SER A 169 -4.14 -11.30 -7.99
CA SER A 169 -4.43 -9.88 -8.27
C SER A 169 -5.24 -9.28 -7.13
N LYS A 170 -5.04 -7.98 -6.89
CA LYS A 170 -5.87 -7.20 -5.95
C LYS A 170 -7.22 -6.80 -6.54
N ALA A 171 -7.41 -6.94 -7.85
CA ALA A 171 -8.68 -6.58 -8.46
C ALA A 171 -9.06 -7.45 -9.65
N TRP A 172 -10.36 -7.70 -9.71
CA TRP A 172 -11.01 -8.67 -10.58
C TRP A 172 -12.31 -8.08 -11.11
N PHE A 173 -12.81 -8.61 -12.21
CA PHE A 173 -14.11 -8.23 -12.75
C PHE A 173 -14.89 -9.42 -13.28
N VAL A 174 -16.21 -9.26 -13.34
CA VAL A 174 -17.14 -10.14 -14.03
C VAL A 174 -18.05 -9.30 -14.92
N GLU A 175 -18.47 -9.84 -16.05
CA GLU A 175 -19.43 -9.18 -16.95
C GLU A 175 -20.85 -9.33 -16.38
N LEU A 176 -21.58 -8.22 -16.25
CA LEU A 176 -22.95 -8.18 -15.78
C LEU A 176 -23.93 -8.32 -16.98
N PRO A 177 -25.06 -9.01 -16.80
CA PRO A 177 -26.11 -9.04 -17.82
C PRO A 177 -26.72 -7.65 -18.04
N ALA A 178 -27.37 -7.44 -19.18
CA ALA A 178 -27.95 -6.13 -19.54
C ALA A 178 -29.04 -5.64 -18.58
N ASN A 179 -29.75 -6.58 -17.94
CA ASN A 179 -30.90 -6.31 -17.08
C ASN A 179 -30.62 -6.84 -15.66
N VAL A 180 -29.71 -6.19 -14.93
CA VAL A 180 -29.57 -6.42 -13.49
C VAL A 180 -30.61 -5.59 -12.75
N GLY A 181 -31.24 -6.21 -11.73
CA GLY A 181 -32.20 -5.54 -10.85
C GLY A 181 -31.58 -4.41 -10.02
N ASP A 182 -32.41 -3.73 -9.23
CA ASP A 182 -31.96 -2.58 -8.43
C ASP A 182 -31.09 -2.98 -7.23
N ILE A 183 -31.15 -4.25 -6.83
CA ILE A 183 -30.35 -4.85 -5.76
C ILE A 183 -29.55 -6.00 -6.35
N MET A 184 -28.27 -6.05 -6.00
CA MET A 184 -27.36 -7.14 -6.37
C MET A 184 -26.60 -7.58 -5.13
N LYS A 185 -26.52 -8.89 -4.91
CA LYS A 185 -25.75 -9.49 -3.81
C LYS A 185 -24.53 -10.21 -4.34
N VAL A 186 -23.40 -9.95 -3.70
CA VAL A 186 -22.13 -10.62 -3.97
C VAL A 186 -21.66 -11.30 -2.69
N SER A 187 -21.40 -12.59 -2.76
CA SER A 187 -20.83 -13.37 -1.66
C SER A 187 -19.41 -13.76 -1.98
N PHE A 188 -18.49 -13.55 -1.04
CA PHE A 188 -17.12 -14.05 -1.07
C PHE A 188 -16.94 -15.12 -0.01
N ILE A 189 -16.29 -16.22 -0.36
CA ILE A 189 -15.87 -17.28 0.55
C ILE A 189 -14.35 -17.37 0.47
N PHE A 190 -13.71 -17.14 1.62
CA PHE A 190 -12.25 -17.15 1.76
C PHE A 190 -11.74 -18.52 2.22
N LYS A 191 -10.44 -18.76 2.07
CA LYS A 191 -9.77 -20.02 2.44
C LYS A 191 -10.01 -20.45 3.89
N ASP A 192 -10.09 -19.51 4.82
CA ASP A 192 -10.33 -19.77 6.23
C ASP A 192 -11.79 -20.11 6.56
N GLY A 193 -12.65 -20.18 5.53
CA GLY A 193 -14.08 -20.42 5.68
C GLY A 193 -14.88 -19.16 6.01
N HIS A 194 -14.22 -18.01 6.17
CA HIS A 194 -14.92 -16.74 6.36
C HIS A 194 -15.77 -16.43 5.13
N LYS A 195 -17.02 -15.99 5.37
CA LYS A 195 -17.94 -15.54 4.33
C LYS A 195 -18.23 -14.06 4.52
N GLU A 196 -18.08 -13.31 3.44
CA GLU A 196 -18.44 -11.88 3.36
C GLU A 196 -19.57 -11.72 2.34
N GLU A 197 -20.68 -11.10 2.71
CA GLU A 197 -21.81 -10.82 1.81
C GLU A 197 -22.00 -9.30 1.68
N VAL A 198 -21.97 -8.83 0.44
CA VAL A 198 -22.08 -7.42 0.08
C VAL A 198 -23.38 -7.22 -0.71
N THR A 199 -24.20 -6.26 -0.27
CA THR A 199 -25.40 -5.84 -1.00
C THR A 199 -25.15 -4.50 -1.67
N LEU A 200 -25.23 -4.48 -3.00
CA LEU A 200 -25.09 -3.30 -3.84
C LEU A 200 -26.48 -2.79 -4.21
N GLN A 201 -26.70 -1.49 -4.06
CA GLN A 201 -27.89 -0.81 -4.56
C GLN A 201 -27.57 -0.01 -5.82
N LYS A 202 -28.51 0.02 -6.75
CA LYS A 202 -28.37 0.75 -8.00
C LYS A 202 -28.55 2.25 -7.77
N ASN A 203 -27.50 3.02 -8.01
CA ASN A 203 -27.50 4.49 -8.03
C ASN A 203 -26.45 4.97 -9.04
N ASN A 204 -26.86 5.31 -10.27
CA ASN A 204 -25.95 5.60 -11.39
C ASN A 204 -24.88 4.52 -11.64
N GLY A 205 -25.25 3.26 -11.36
CA GLY A 205 -24.35 2.10 -11.30
C GLY A 205 -24.49 1.38 -9.97
N TYR A 206 -23.54 0.50 -9.68
CA TYR A 206 -23.43 -0.21 -8.41
C TYR A 206 -22.13 0.21 -7.76
N CYS A 207 -22.17 0.59 -6.48
CA CYS A 207 -20.97 0.91 -5.71
C CYS A 207 -21.15 0.48 -4.27
N TRP A 208 -20.09 -0.07 -3.71
CA TRP A 208 -19.96 -0.38 -2.29
C TRP A 208 -18.49 -0.27 -1.91
N SER A 209 -18.22 0.18 -0.71
CA SER A 209 -16.87 0.20 -0.14
C SER A 209 -16.92 -0.21 1.33
N SER A 210 -15.82 -0.80 1.81
CA SER A 210 -15.57 -0.95 3.24
C SER A 210 -14.63 0.13 3.72
N GLU A 211 -14.77 0.51 5.00
CA GLU A 211 -13.94 1.53 5.62
C GLU A 211 -12.44 1.18 5.48
N PRO A 212 -11.61 2.12 4.98
CA PRO A 212 -10.16 1.94 4.92
C PRO A 212 -9.51 1.91 6.31
N VAL A 213 -9.05 0.74 6.73
CA VAL A 213 -8.32 0.59 8.00
C VAL A 213 -6.84 0.43 7.72
N PHE A 214 -6.09 1.51 7.88
CA PHE A 214 -4.63 1.52 7.72
C PHE A 214 -3.87 1.46 9.05
N ASP A 215 -4.49 1.92 10.12
CA ASP A 215 -3.88 2.06 11.44
C ASP A 215 -4.02 0.78 12.28
N SER A 216 -3.06 0.56 13.17
CA SER A 216 -3.11 -0.54 14.15
C SER A 216 -3.98 -0.13 15.35
N PRO A 217 -4.91 -0.99 15.82
CA PRO A 217 -5.64 -0.74 17.05
C PRO A 217 -4.73 -0.98 18.26
N PHE A 218 -4.50 0.07 19.04
CA PHE A 218 -3.81 0.00 20.33
C PHE A 218 -4.80 0.30 21.46
N SER A 219 -4.75 -0.51 22.52
CA SER A 219 -5.51 -0.31 23.75
C SER A 219 -5.09 1.00 24.45
N PRO A 220 -5.90 1.54 25.37
CA PRO A 220 -5.51 2.70 26.18
C PRO A 220 -4.16 2.51 26.89
N ASN A 221 -3.90 1.30 27.40
CA ASN A 221 -2.65 0.98 28.11
C ASN A 221 -1.44 1.03 27.17
N LEU A 222 -1.53 0.37 26.01
CA LEU A 222 -0.48 0.44 24.99
C LEU A 222 -0.28 1.87 24.51
N ARG A 223 -1.35 2.64 24.28
CA ARG A 223 -1.26 4.05 23.89
C ARG A 223 -0.51 4.90 24.91
N THR A 224 -0.66 4.62 26.21
CA THR A 224 0.11 5.31 27.26
C THR A 224 1.61 5.03 27.13
N VAL A 225 2.00 3.76 26.95
CA VAL A 225 3.40 3.38 26.74
C VAL A 225 3.95 4.00 25.45
N LEU A 226 3.21 3.94 24.34
CA LEU A 226 3.63 4.54 23.07
C LEU A 226 3.81 6.07 23.16
N LYS A 227 3.00 6.77 23.98
CA LYS A 227 3.19 8.20 24.26
C LYS A 227 4.47 8.46 25.06
N GLN A 228 4.76 7.62 26.06
CA GLN A 228 6.01 7.72 26.82
C GLN A 228 7.21 7.51 25.91
N GLN A 229 7.18 6.47 25.05
CA GLN A 229 8.23 6.21 24.06
C GLN A 229 8.42 7.35 23.06
N LEU A 230 7.34 8.00 22.63
CA LEU A 230 7.43 9.18 21.77
C LEU A 230 8.12 10.34 22.51
N SER A 231 7.81 10.53 23.79
CA SER A 231 8.51 11.52 24.65
C SER A 231 9.99 11.18 24.81
N SER A 232 10.34 9.91 25.02
CA SER A 232 11.74 9.44 25.07
C SER A 232 12.45 9.73 23.75
N CYS A 233 11.81 9.45 22.61
CA CYS A 233 12.35 9.76 21.28
C CYS A 233 12.61 11.26 21.11
N ASP A 234 11.71 12.11 21.60
CA ASP A 234 11.83 13.56 21.47
C ASP A 234 13.00 14.10 22.30
N GLN A 235 13.18 13.62 23.54
CA GLN A 235 14.34 13.94 24.37
C GLN A 235 15.65 13.48 23.72
N LEU A 236 15.67 12.29 23.13
CA LEU A 236 16.86 11.81 22.41
C LEU A 236 17.16 12.68 21.17
N LEU A 237 16.15 13.17 20.46
CA LEU A 237 16.34 14.06 19.31
C LEU A 237 16.76 15.47 19.69
N GLU A 238 16.54 15.91 20.93
CA GLU A 238 17.14 17.15 21.45
C GLU A 238 18.67 17.00 21.58
N LEU A 239 19.15 15.81 21.92
CA LEU A 239 20.58 15.50 22.06
C LEU A 239 21.23 15.09 20.74
N GLU A 240 20.53 14.29 19.94
CA GLU A 240 20.99 13.73 18.66
C GLU A 240 19.97 14.03 17.53
N PRO A 241 19.89 15.28 17.03
CA PRO A 241 18.86 15.68 16.07
C PRO A 241 18.86 14.93 14.74
N GLU A 242 19.99 14.33 14.39
CA GLU A 242 20.20 13.58 13.15
C GLU A 242 20.08 12.07 13.33
N SER A 243 19.67 11.58 14.51
CA SER A 243 19.43 10.15 14.74
C SER A 243 18.27 9.66 13.86
N LYS A 244 18.63 9.06 12.73
CA LYS A 244 17.67 8.59 11.72
C LYS A 244 16.72 7.52 12.24
N TRP A 245 17.16 6.69 13.18
CA TRP A 245 16.33 5.64 13.76
C TRP A 245 15.29 6.25 14.68
N THR A 246 15.68 7.20 15.51
CA THR A 246 14.77 7.93 16.41
C THR A 246 13.79 8.79 15.61
N LEU A 247 14.24 9.48 14.54
CA LEU A 247 13.37 10.22 13.62
C LEU A 247 12.33 9.29 12.96
N LEU A 248 12.74 8.14 12.44
CA LEU A 248 11.84 7.21 11.78
C LEU A 248 10.85 6.57 12.76
N THR A 249 11.33 6.14 13.92
CA THR A 249 10.50 5.50 14.96
C THR A 249 9.46 6.48 15.50
N SER A 250 9.87 7.71 15.84
CA SER A 250 8.94 8.75 16.28
C SER A 250 7.89 9.09 15.23
N THR A 251 8.23 9.06 13.93
CA THR A 251 7.24 9.16 12.85
C THR A 251 6.21 8.03 12.91
N VAL A 252 6.64 6.77 13.12
CA VAL A 252 5.73 5.62 13.24
C VAL A 252 4.87 5.72 14.51
N LEU A 253 5.44 6.13 15.64
CA LEU A 253 4.72 6.36 16.89
C LEU A 253 3.63 7.43 16.74
N MET A 254 3.96 8.57 16.13
CA MET A 254 2.99 9.63 15.82
C MET A 254 1.85 9.13 14.94
N GLN A 255 2.15 8.31 13.92
CA GLN A 255 1.12 7.69 13.08
C GLN A 255 0.22 6.74 13.86
N ALA A 256 0.80 5.90 14.72
CA ALA A 256 0.07 4.95 15.56
C ALA A 256 -0.82 5.63 16.61
N LEU A 257 -0.36 6.75 17.17
CA LEU A 257 -1.05 7.48 18.23
C LEU A 257 -2.21 8.33 17.69
N ASP A 258 -1.89 9.28 16.81
CA ASP A 258 -2.85 10.18 16.19
C ASP A 258 -2.21 10.90 14.98
N LYS A 259 -2.28 10.22 13.84
CA LYS A 259 -1.65 10.72 12.61
C LYS A 259 -2.24 12.04 12.08
N TYR A 260 -3.44 12.41 12.49
CA TYR A 260 -4.07 13.65 12.07
C TYR A 260 -3.55 14.83 12.89
N SER A 261 -3.52 14.67 14.21
CA SER A 261 -2.96 15.69 15.11
C SER A 261 -1.47 15.90 14.89
N TYR A 262 -0.73 14.83 14.56
CA TYR A 262 0.72 14.90 14.31
C TYR A 262 1.11 15.10 12.84
N LYS A 263 0.17 15.39 11.94
CA LYS A 263 0.44 15.44 10.49
C LYS A 263 1.65 16.30 10.12
N ASP A 264 1.72 17.53 10.61
CA ASP A 264 2.82 18.44 10.28
C ASP A 264 4.17 17.99 10.86
N SER A 265 4.15 17.46 12.08
CA SER A 265 5.33 16.88 12.73
C SER A 265 5.85 15.66 11.98
N ILE A 266 4.95 14.78 11.49
CA ILE A 266 5.29 13.63 10.65
C ILE A 266 5.97 14.10 9.37
N LEU A 267 5.36 15.06 8.65
CA LEU A 267 5.91 15.58 7.39
C LEU A 267 7.29 16.23 7.62
N ARG A 268 7.46 17.00 8.70
CA ARG A 268 8.74 17.62 9.05
C ARG A 268 9.83 16.58 9.34
N ARG A 269 9.52 15.51 10.07
CA ARG A 269 10.49 14.43 10.36
C ARG A 269 10.88 13.65 9.11
N LEU A 270 9.93 13.40 8.20
CA LEU A 270 10.24 12.78 6.90
C LEU A 270 11.19 13.63 6.06
N GLU A 271 11.04 14.97 6.08
CA GLU A 271 11.99 15.86 5.41
C GLU A 271 13.36 15.91 6.09
N LEU A 272 13.43 15.84 7.42
CA LEU A 272 14.70 15.70 8.14
C LEU A 272 15.38 14.37 7.82
N LEU A 273 14.63 13.26 7.78
CA LEU A 273 15.14 11.93 7.40
C LEU A 273 15.77 11.94 6.00
N LYS A 274 15.17 12.63 5.04
CA LYS A 274 15.75 12.80 3.69
C LYS A 274 17.10 13.50 3.71
N LYS A 275 17.29 14.47 4.62
CA LYS A 275 18.56 15.18 4.79
C LYS A 275 19.61 14.32 5.47
N CYS A 276 19.22 13.57 6.52
CA CYS A 276 20.13 12.77 7.36
C CYS A 276 20.50 11.42 6.71
N ASP A 277 19.60 10.77 5.98
CA ASP A 277 19.84 9.48 5.30
C ASP A 277 19.56 9.60 3.79
N LYS A 278 20.44 10.36 3.12
CA LYS A 278 20.32 10.74 1.69
C LYS A 278 20.16 9.53 0.76
N LEU A 279 20.79 8.40 1.08
CA LEU A 279 20.70 7.18 0.28
C LEU A 279 19.29 6.58 0.26
N ARG A 280 18.42 6.96 1.21
CA ARG A 280 17.01 6.55 1.29
C ARG A 280 16.04 7.72 1.09
N ALA A 281 16.49 8.86 0.53
CA ALA A 281 15.62 10.01 0.30
C ALA A 281 14.31 9.64 -0.44
N ASN A 282 14.42 8.87 -1.53
CA ASN A 282 13.27 8.40 -2.30
C ASN A 282 12.32 7.48 -1.50
N TYR A 283 12.86 6.71 -0.55
CA TYR A 283 12.05 5.87 0.33
C TYR A 283 11.18 6.72 1.26
N TYR A 284 11.74 7.81 1.81
CA TYR A 284 10.98 8.72 2.66
C TYR A 284 9.96 9.54 1.88
N ASP A 285 10.27 9.94 0.65
CA ASP A 285 9.28 10.57 -0.25
C ASP A 285 8.10 9.64 -0.57
N ASP A 286 8.37 8.35 -0.80
CA ASP A 286 7.33 7.36 -1.00
C ASP A 286 6.53 7.09 0.29
N LEU A 287 7.19 7.09 1.45
CA LEU A 287 6.52 6.97 2.75
C LEU A 287 5.61 8.19 3.02
N ARG A 288 6.06 9.39 2.67
CA ARG A 288 5.28 10.65 2.73
C ARG A 288 4.05 10.57 1.83
N SER A 289 4.24 10.11 0.60
CA SER A 289 3.15 9.91 -0.37
C SER A 289 2.12 8.92 0.16
N LYS A 290 2.59 7.78 0.68
CA LYS A 290 1.73 6.77 1.29
C LYS A 290 0.90 7.34 2.46
N PHE A 291 1.56 8.04 3.37
CA PHE A 291 0.91 8.65 4.54
C PHE A 291 -0.22 9.61 4.11
N LEU A 292 0.06 10.51 3.17
CA LEU A 292 -0.93 11.49 2.69
C LEU A 292 -2.11 10.83 1.97
N ILE A 293 -1.85 9.83 1.13
CA ILE A 293 -2.90 9.07 0.45
C ILE A 293 -3.76 8.33 1.47
N GLU A 294 -3.17 7.65 2.46
CA GLU A 294 -3.92 6.92 3.48
C GLU A 294 -4.79 7.85 4.33
N CYS A 295 -4.29 9.04 4.71
CA CYS A 295 -5.09 10.06 5.39
C CYS A 295 -6.26 10.58 4.55
N LEU A 296 -6.07 10.75 3.23
CA LEU A 296 -7.13 11.22 2.34
C LEU A 296 -8.19 10.15 2.13
N LEU A 297 -7.77 8.92 1.82
CA LEU A 297 -8.68 7.80 1.57
C LEU A 297 -9.58 7.49 2.78
N GLN A 298 -9.09 7.64 4.00
CA GLN A 298 -9.90 7.47 5.21
C GLN A 298 -10.97 8.55 5.42
N LYS A 299 -10.81 9.72 4.81
CA LYS A 299 -11.79 10.82 4.86
C LYS A 299 -12.67 10.89 3.62
N TRP A 300 -12.31 10.16 2.58
CA TRP A 300 -13.02 10.18 1.32
C TRP A 300 -14.29 9.32 1.41
N ASP A 301 -15.37 9.84 0.87
CA ASP A 301 -16.69 9.24 0.83
C ASP A 301 -16.88 8.24 -0.32
N PHE A 302 -15.82 7.95 -1.07
CA PHE A 302 -15.86 7.14 -2.29
C PHE A 302 -16.79 7.71 -3.37
N SER A 303 -16.95 9.03 -3.41
CA SER A 303 -17.65 9.73 -4.48
C SER A 303 -17.00 9.51 -5.85
N ASP A 304 -17.70 9.88 -6.92
CA ASP A 304 -17.19 9.74 -8.30
C ASP A 304 -15.90 10.50 -8.58
N LYS A 305 -15.53 11.48 -7.73
CA LYS A 305 -14.39 12.36 -7.94
C LYS A 305 -13.45 12.33 -6.74
N ILE A 306 -12.16 12.20 -7.01
CA ILE A 306 -11.11 12.28 -5.99
C ILE A 306 -9.98 13.16 -6.50
N SER A 307 -9.58 14.12 -5.67
CA SER A 307 -8.36 14.91 -5.91
C SER A 307 -7.29 14.52 -4.90
N LEU A 308 -6.15 14.14 -5.45
CA LEU A 308 -4.87 13.88 -4.80
C LEU A 308 -3.85 14.94 -5.25
N ALA A 309 -4.33 16.11 -5.68
CA ALA A 309 -3.48 17.18 -6.19
C ALA A 309 -2.77 17.96 -5.09
N ASN A 310 -1.62 18.57 -5.42
CA ASN A 310 -0.85 19.42 -4.51
C ASN A 310 -0.38 18.71 -3.22
N LEU A 311 -0.15 17.40 -3.31
CA LEU A 311 0.32 16.58 -2.19
C LEU A 311 1.80 16.22 -2.32
N ASP A 312 2.46 16.69 -3.38
CA ASP A 312 3.88 16.51 -3.67
C ASP A 312 4.26 15.02 -3.90
N LEU A 313 3.27 14.20 -4.29
CA LEU A 313 3.37 12.73 -4.35
C LEU A 313 4.45 12.27 -5.33
N THR A 314 5.26 11.30 -4.94
CA THR A 314 6.23 10.59 -5.81
C THR A 314 5.71 9.23 -6.27
N THR A 315 4.72 8.69 -5.55
CA THR A 315 4.08 7.41 -5.87
C THR A 315 2.59 7.43 -5.55
N VAL A 316 1.84 6.58 -6.25
CA VAL A 316 0.42 6.32 -5.96
C VAL A 316 0.33 4.93 -5.34
N CYS A 317 -0.13 4.86 -4.10
CA CYS A 317 -0.34 3.61 -3.39
C CYS A 317 -1.82 3.43 -3.05
N ARG A 318 -2.17 2.24 -2.55
CA ARG A 318 -3.57 1.91 -2.17
C ARG A 318 -4.57 2.13 -3.32
N SER A 319 -4.12 2.00 -4.57
CA SER A 319 -4.94 2.27 -5.75
C SER A 319 -6.16 1.36 -5.87
N GLN A 320 -6.20 0.23 -5.15
CA GLN A 320 -7.37 -0.64 -5.08
C GLN A 320 -8.64 0.07 -4.57
N TYR A 321 -8.50 1.15 -3.80
CA TYR A 321 -9.64 1.95 -3.34
C TYR A 321 -10.18 2.91 -4.42
N LEU A 322 -9.43 3.15 -5.48
CA LEU A 322 -9.78 4.09 -6.55
C LEU A 322 -10.58 3.45 -7.69
N ILE A 323 -10.92 2.16 -7.59
CA ILE A 323 -11.55 1.38 -8.67
C ILE A 323 -12.91 1.94 -9.10
N GLY A 324 -13.63 2.58 -8.18
CA GLY A 324 -14.92 3.22 -8.42
C GLY A 324 -14.84 4.63 -9.00
N ALA A 325 -13.68 5.30 -8.92
CA ALA A 325 -13.55 6.72 -9.25
C ALA A 325 -13.73 6.99 -10.75
N ILE A 326 -14.55 7.98 -11.09
CA ILE A 326 -14.81 8.44 -12.45
C ILE A 326 -13.84 9.56 -12.84
N SER A 327 -13.50 10.44 -11.90
CA SER A 327 -12.52 11.52 -12.10
C SER A 327 -11.44 11.44 -11.03
N VAL A 328 -10.19 11.30 -11.47
CA VAL A 328 -9.03 11.22 -10.59
C VAL A 328 -8.07 12.35 -10.95
N ASP A 329 -7.84 13.22 -9.99
CA ASP A 329 -6.92 14.34 -10.13
C ASP A 329 -5.63 14.09 -9.35
N LEU A 330 -4.53 13.93 -10.06
CA LEU A 330 -3.18 13.72 -9.54
C LEU A 330 -2.26 14.90 -9.90
N SER A 331 -2.83 16.07 -10.22
CA SER A 331 -2.07 17.22 -10.69
C SER A 331 -1.17 17.84 -9.62
N ASN A 332 -0.16 18.61 -10.03
CA ASN A 332 0.73 19.34 -9.12
C ASN A 332 1.41 18.40 -8.09
N ASN A 333 2.01 17.33 -8.59
CA ASN A 333 2.74 16.34 -7.81
C ASN A 333 4.13 16.11 -8.44
N ARG A 334 4.85 15.08 -8.01
CA ARG A 334 6.19 14.72 -8.51
C ARG A 334 6.22 13.32 -9.13
N LEU A 335 5.09 12.86 -9.66
CA LEU A 335 4.98 11.52 -10.25
C LEU A 335 5.89 11.41 -11.48
N SER A 336 6.64 10.31 -11.54
CA SER A 336 7.56 9.98 -12.65
C SER A 336 7.60 8.48 -12.97
N ARG A 337 7.36 7.61 -11.97
CA ARG A 337 7.53 6.14 -12.09
C ARG A 337 6.33 5.29 -11.69
N SER A 338 5.21 5.91 -11.30
CA SER A 338 4.06 5.21 -10.70
C SER A 338 2.84 5.08 -11.60
N LEU A 339 3.01 5.25 -12.92
CA LEU A 339 1.91 5.09 -13.86
C LEU A 339 1.36 3.67 -13.87
N LEU A 340 2.21 2.66 -13.62
CA LEU A 340 1.77 1.27 -13.55
C LEU A 340 0.75 1.03 -12.43
N ASP A 341 0.86 1.75 -11.31
CA ASP A 341 -0.03 1.62 -10.15
C ASP A 341 -1.47 2.09 -10.44
N LEU A 342 -1.69 2.78 -11.56
CA LEU A 342 -2.99 3.31 -11.99
C LEU A 342 -3.90 2.25 -12.64
N TYR A 343 -3.46 0.98 -12.74
CA TYR A 343 -4.24 -0.09 -13.41
C TYR A 343 -5.60 -0.35 -12.76
N MET A 344 -5.75 0.09 -11.51
CA MET A 344 -7.00 -0.01 -10.75
C MET A 344 -8.07 0.96 -11.22
N LEU A 345 -7.74 1.99 -12.00
CA LEU A 345 -8.67 3.04 -12.43
C LEU A 345 -9.62 2.56 -13.55
N SER A 346 -10.34 1.47 -13.32
CA SER A 346 -11.18 0.80 -14.33
C SER A 346 -12.36 1.65 -14.79
N ARG A 347 -12.91 2.48 -13.90
CA ARG A 347 -14.02 3.40 -14.19
C ARG A 347 -13.61 4.84 -14.51
N CYS A 348 -12.33 5.15 -14.42
CA CYS A 348 -11.85 6.51 -14.58
C CYS A 348 -12.05 6.96 -16.03
N GLN A 349 -12.86 8.02 -16.18
CA GLN A 349 -13.13 8.70 -17.44
C GLN A 349 -12.26 9.94 -17.60
N VAL A 350 -11.90 10.61 -16.49
CA VAL A 350 -11.11 11.83 -16.49
C VAL A 350 -9.91 11.65 -15.57
N LEU A 351 -8.73 11.56 -16.16
CA LEU A 351 -7.46 11.47 -15.44
C LEU A 351 -6.66 12.75 -15.63
N ASN A 352 -6.40 13.46 -14.53
CA ASN A 352 -5.54 14.63 -14.52
C ASN A 352 -4.15 14.29 -13.97
N LEU A 353 -3.12 14.44 -14.79
CA LEU A 353 -1.70 14.24 -14.48
C LEU A 353 -0.88 15.51 -14.73
N ASP A 354 -1.52 16.67 -14.76
CA ASP A 354 -0.87 17.96 -14.99
C ASP A 354 0.22 18.25 -13.97
N LYS A 355 1.25 18.99 -14.36
CA LYS A 355 2.30 19.52 -13.47
C LYS A 355 2.90 18.43 -12.60
N ASN A 356 3.38 17.38 -13.26
CA ASN A 356 4.15 16.28 -12.69
C ASN A 356 5.55 16.24 -13.33
N ASN A 357 6.31 15.17 -13.08
CA ASN A 357 7.65 14.98 -13.63
C ASN A 357 7.68 13.87 -14.70
N LEU A 358 6.62 13.74 -15.50
CA LEU A 358 6.53 12.68 -16.50
C LEU A 358 7.39 13.01 -17.72
N GLU A 359 8.41 12.20 -17.98
CA GLU A 359 9.24 12.24 -19.20
C GLU A 359 8.73 11.28 -20.28
N SER A 360 7.98 10.25 -19.87
CA SER A 360 7.27 9.32 -20.76
C SER A 360 5.98 8.83 -20.11
N LEU A 361 5.13 8.17 -20.89
CA LEU A 361 3.98 7.42 -20.38
C LEU A 361 4.30 5.94 -20.14
N LYS A 362 5.58 5.58 -20.02
CA LYS A 362 6.00 4.21 -19.77
C LYS A 362 5.35 3.63 -18.54
N GLY A 363 4.68 2.50 -18.75
CA GLY A 363 3.96 1.78 -17.70
C GLY A 363 2.52 2.23 -17.52
N LEU A 364 2.01 3.25 -18.23
CA LEU A 364 0.59 3.59 -18.20
C LEU A 364 -0.24 2.38 -18.68
N PRO A 365 -1.10 1.81 -17.81
CA PRO A 365 -1.93 0.67 -18.14
C PRO A 365 -3.09 1.11 -19.03
N ARG A 366 -3.76 0.14 -19.66
CA ARG A 366 -4.99 0.42 -20.39
C ARG A 366 -6.10 0.72 -19.41
N LEU A 367 -6.62 1.95 -19.44
CA LEU A 367 -7.79 2.37 -18.67
C LEU A 367 -9.03 2.29 -19.58
N PRO A 368 -9.94 1.31 -19.38
CA PRO A 368 -10.97 0.98 -20.36
C PRO A 368 -12.04 2.08 -20.53
N ALA A 369 -12.27 2.90 -19.51
CA ALA A 369 -13.27 3.98 -19.52
C ALA A 369 -12.68 5.37 -19.81
N LEU A 370 -11.37 5.50 -20.02
CA LEU A 370 -10.70 6.80 -20.11
C LEU A 370 -11.11 7.57 -21.36
N LYS A 371 -11.65 8.77 -21.15
CA LYS A 371 -12.10 9.71 -22.21
C LYS A 371 -11.26 10.97 -22.27
N THR A 372 -10.86 11.49 -21.11
CA THR A 372 -10.05 12.71 -21.00
C THR A 372 -8.78 12.41 -20.22
N LEU A 373 -7.64 12.74 -20.82
CA LEU A 373 -6.34 12.71 -20.18
C LEU A 373 -5.69 14.08 -20.32
N THR A 374 -5.30 14.67 -19.19
CA THR A 374 -4.53 15.93 -19.20
C THR A 374 -3.15 15.70 -18.60
N LEU A 375 -2.14 16.16 -19.34
CA LEU A 375 -0.70 16.00 -19.08
C LEU A 375 0.00 17.36 -19.14
N HIS A 376 -0.73 18.45 -18.95
CA HIS A 376 -0.22 19.80 -19.09
C HIS A 376 0.97 20.04 -18.15
N GLY A 377 2.05 20.67 -18.61
CA GLY A 377 3.16 21.05 -17.73
C GLY A 377 4.00 19.87 -17.23
N ASN A 378 4.23 18.86 -18.07
CA ASN A 378 5.15 17.74 -17.79
C ASN A 378 6.46 17.92 -18.61
N LYS A 379 7.28 16.85 -18.71
CA LYS A 379 8.57 16.85 -19.40
C LYS A 379 8.56 15.93 -20.63
N LEU A 380 7.40 15.76 -21.26
CA LEU A 380 7.21 14.85 -22.39
C LEU A 380 7.87 15.43 -23.65
N SER A 381 8.83 14.72 -24.24
CA SER A 381 9.63 15.24 -25.36
C SER A 381 9.59 14.43 -26.65
N SER A 382 9.12 13.18 -26.62
CA SER A 382 9.15 12.27 -27.76
C SER A 382 7.80 11.56 -27.96
N VAL A 383 7.42 11.35 -29.22
CA VAL A 383 6.19 10.66 -29.61
C VAL A 383 6.26 9.18 -29.23
N GLU A 384 7.43 8.56 -29.39
CA GLU A 384 7.73 7.16 -29.03
C GLU A 384 7.52 6.90 -27.54
N ALA A 385 7.76 7.91 -26.71
CA ALA A 385 7.56 7.85 -25.26
C ALA A 385 6.07 7.92 -24.84
N ILE A 386 5.15 8.24 -25.75
CA ILE A 386 3.74 8.56 -25.46
C ILE A 386 2.79 7.64 -26.21
N VAL A 387 2.89 7.62 -27.54
CA VAL A 387 1.91 6.98 -28.45
C VAL A 387 1.67 5.50 -28.14
N PRO A 388 2.69 4.66 -27.87
CA PRO A 388 2.46 3.24 -27.55
C PRO A 388 1.55 3.01 -26.33
N TYR A 389 1.45 3.99 -25.44
CA TYR A 389 0.64 3.92 -24.23
C TYR A 389 -0.75 4.52 -24.44
N LEU A 390 -0.87 5.60 -25.22
CA LEU A 390 -2.15 6.22 -25.54
C LEU A 390 -2.98 5.41 -26.54
N SER A 391 -2.35 4.73 -27.51
CA SER A 391 -3.04 3.89 -28.51
C SER A 391 -3.85 2.74 -27.91
N LYS A 392 -3.56 2.37 -26.65
CA LYS A 392 -4.33 1.37 -25.89
C LYS A 392 -5.74 1.87 -25.50
N HIS A 393 -5.96 3.17 -25.51
CA HIS A 393 -7.17 3.83 -25.03
C HIS A 393 -8.10 4.19 -26.19
N LYS A 394 -8.80 3.19 -26.73
CA LYS A 394 -9.69 3.36 -27.89
C LYS A 394 -10.86 4.35 -27.68
N GLY A 395 -11.21 4.65 -26.43
CA GLY A 395 -12.27 5.59 -26.07
C GLY A 395 -11.75 6.98 -25.67
N LEU A 396 -10.46 7.27 -25.85
CA LEU A 396 -9.90 8.57 -25.54
C LEU A 396 -10.46 9.62 -26.52
N GLU A 397 -11.12 10.64 -26.00
CA GLU A 397 -11.78 11.71 -26.76
C GLU A 397 -10.94 13.00 -26.71
N ARG A 398 -10.31 13.28 -25.56
CA ARG A 398 -9.58 14.53 -25.31
C ARG A 398 -8.22 14.27 -24.66
N LEU A 399 -7.18 14.89 -25.22
CA LEU A 399 -5.82 14.85 -24.72
C LEU A 399 -5.28 16.27 -24.58
N VAL A 400 -4.77 16.65 -23.41
CA VAL A 400 -4.11 17.95 -23.20
C VAL A 400 -2.63 17.72 -22.96
N VAL A 401 -1.77 18.29 -23.81
CA VAL A 401 -0.30 18.16 -23.72
C VAL A 401 0.42 19.50 -23.74
N SER A 402 -0.33 20.60 -23.60
CA SER A 402 0.19 21.95 -23.40
C SER A 402 1.32 22.02 -22.37
N ASN A 403 2.27 22.92 -22.57
CA ASN A 403 3.44 23.14 -21.73
C ASN A 403 4.29 21.86 -21.54
N ASN A 404 4.50 21.12 -22.63
CA ASN A 404 5.48 20.03 -22.72
C ASN A 404 6.42 20.27 -23.89
N PRO A 405 7.68 19.81 -23.85
CA PRO A 405 8.60 19.91 -24.98
C PRO A 405 8.03 19.36 -26.31
N ILE A 406 7.24 18.28 -26.26
CA ILE A 406 6.62 17.67 -27.46
C ILE A 406 5.64 18.60 -28.19
N ALA A 407 5.06 19.59 -27.50
CA ALA A 407 4.11 20.53 -28.08
C ALA A 407 4.73 21.39 -29.21
N THR A 408 6.05 21.56 -29.21
CA THR A 408 6.77 22.41 -30.17
C THR A 408 7.12 21.72 -31.48
N HIS A 409 7.57 20.46 -31.42
CA HIS A 409 8.14 19.75 -32.58
C HIS A 409 7.48 18.40 -32.88
N GLY A 410 6.71 17.82 -31.95
CA GLY A 410 6.10 16.49 -32.10
C GLY A 410 4.58 16.49 -32.23
N PHE A 411 3.95 17.67 -32.31
CA PHE A 411 2.48 17.78 -32.34
C PHE A 411 1.85 17.15 -33.58
N GLY A 412 2.41 17.39 -34.77
CA GLY A 412 1.90 16.83 -36.03
C GLY A 412 1.90 15.31 -36.01
N ASP A 413 3.02 14.71 -35.60
CA ASP A 413 3.17 13.26 -35.49
C ASP A 413 2.25 12.67 -34.41
N LEU A 414 2.08 13.36 -33.28
CA LEU A 414 1.16 12.96 -32.22
C LEU A 414 -0.30 12.96 -32.71
N ALA A 415 -0.71 13.98 -33.47
CA ALA A 415 -2.04 14.09 -34.06
C ALA A 415 -2.30 13.02 -35.13
N MET A 416 -1.31 12.72 -35.97
CA MET A 416 -1.39 11.63 -36.95
C MET A 416 -1.51 10.25 -36.28
N ALA A 417 -0.80 10.04 -35.17
CA ALA A 417 -0.80 8.77 -34.44
C ALA A 417 -2.07 8.50 -33.62
N LEU A 418 -2.84 9.54 -33.29
CA LEU A 418 -4.05 9.45 -32.47
C LEU A 418 -5.25 10.08 -33.21
N PRO A 419 -5.68 9.51 -34.35
CA PRO A 419 -6.76 10.07 -35.15
C PRO A 419 -8.07 10.07 -34.35
N GLY A 420 -8.81 11.17 -34.42
CA GLY A 420 -10.09 11.34 -33.73
C GLY A 420 -10.01 11.79 -32.27
N VAL A 421 -8.81 11.89 -31.69
CA VAL A 421 -8.61 12.49 -30.37
C VAL A 421 -8.46 14.00 -30.51
N SER A 422 -9.24 14.78 -29.74
CA SER A 422 -9.06 16.23 -29.64
C SER A 422 -7.82 16.55 -28.81
N ILE A 423 -6.73 16.92 -29.48
CA ILE A 423 -5.45 17.24 -28.85
C ILE A 423 -5.33 18.75 -28.64
N ILE A 424 -5.17 19.16 -27.39
CA ILE A 424 -4.97 20.56 -26.99
C ILE A 424 -3.50 20.78 -26.65
N CYS A 425 -2.93 21.80 -27.29
CA CYS A 425 -1.52 22.20 -27.27
C CYS A 425 -1.43 23.74 -27.13
N ASP A 426 -0.28 24.26 -26.69
CA ASP A 426 -0.02 25.70 -26.48
C ASP A 426 -0.25 26.57 -27.72
N SER A 427 -0.32 25.97 -28.92
CA SER A 427 -0.55 26.69 -30.17
C SER A 427 -2.02 27.06 -30.46
N GLN A 428 -2.99 26.58 -29.67
CA GLN A 428 -4.41 26.91 -29.87
C GLN A 428 -4.91 28.16 -29.14
N SER A 429 -4.09 28.85 -28.33
CA SER A 429 -4.50 30.09 -27.66
C SER A 429 -4.25 31.38 -28.45
N ASN A 430 -3.66 31.29 -29.66
CA ASN A 430 -3.33 32.47 -30.49
C ASN A 430 -4.06 32.53 -31.84
N GLN A 431 -5.02 31.63 -32.11
CA GLN A 431 -5.85 31.68 -33.31
C GLN A 431 -7.27 31.21 -32.99
N LEU A 432 -8.06 32.06 -32.35
CA LEU A 432 -9.53 32.06 -32.42
C LEU A 432 -10.05 33.46 -32.12
#